data_AF-A0A7V9AK52-F1
#
_entry.id   AF-A0A7V9AK52-F1
#
_cell.length_a   1.000
_cell.length_b   1.000
_cell.length_c   1.000
_cell.angle_alpha   90.00
_cell.angle_beta   90.00
_cell.angle_gamma   90.00
#
_symmetry.space_group_name_H-M   'P 1'
#
loop_
_entity.id
_entity.type
_entity.pdbx_description
1 polymer ?
#
loop_
_entity_poly.entity_id
_entity_poly.type
_entity_poly.pdbx_seq_one_letter_code
_entity_poly.pdbx_strand_id
1 'polypeptide(L)'
;MAEGVLSPPKAGRKLVDEYFIENRTRLLDIAAFLDRLDRAGDGEATSDFRVRAFREALAVLCDGDFPRVDRIQMIFSDPTTEPLPALDQKSARGAYDHWQGGK
;
A
#
# COMPACT_ATOMS: atom_id res chain seq x y z
N MET A 1 15.83 -35.24 -1.55
CA MET A 1 14.83 -34.42 -2.26
C MET A 1 15.27 -32.98 -2.07
N ALA A 2 15.96 -32.40 -3.05
CA ALA A 2 16.46 -31.02 -2.95
C ALA A 2 15.35 -30.09 -3.45
N GLU A 3 14.79 -29.32 -2.53
CA GLU A 3 13.70 -28.38 -2.76
C GLU A 3 14.16 -27.26 -3.70
N GLY A 4 13.39 -27.05 -4.77
CA GLY A 4 13.74 -26.17 -5.88
C GLY A 4 13.70 -24.71 -5.47
N VAL A 5 14.86 -24.17 -5.07
CA VAL A 5 15.07 -22.73 -4.97
C VAL A 5 14.95 -22.15 -6.39
N LEU A 6 13.78 -21.58 -6.70
CA LEU A 6 13.56 -20.85 -7.94
C LEU A 6 14.52 -19.66 -7.95
N SER A 7 15.51 -19.70 -8.85
CA SER A 7 16.38 -18.56 -9.07
C SER A 7 15.57 -17.39 -9.61
N PRO A 8 15.83 -16.15 -9.17
CA PRO A 8 15.10 -15.00 -9.66
C PRO A 8 15.26 -14.90 -11.19
N PRO A 9 14.17 -14.67 -11.94
CA PRO A 9 14.17 -14.74 -13.40
C PRO A 9 15.07 -13.68 -14.07
N LYS A 10 15.53 -12.67 -13.32
CA LYS A 10 16.43 -11.60 -13.78
C LYS A 10 17.51 -11.33 -12.74
N ALA A 11 18.73 -11.09 -13.20
CA ALA A 11 19.83 -10.60 -12.35
C ALA A 11 19.53 -9.18 -11.84
N GLY A 12 20.02 -8.83 -10.63
CA GLY A 12 19.72 -7.57 -9.96
C GLY A 12 19.97 -6.32 -10.81
N ARG A 13 21.06 -6.28 -11.60
CA ARG A 13 21.37 -5.14 -12.47
C ARG A 13 20.29 -4.92 -13.54
N LYS A 14 19.78 -5.99 -14.15
CA LYS A 14 18.71 -5.90 -15.16
C LYS A 14 17.41 -5.38 -14.56
N LEU A 15 17.09 -5.77 -13.32
CA LEU A 15 15.92 -5.23 -12.61
C LEU A 15 16.04 -3.73 -12.38
N VAL A 16 17.22 -3.25 -11.98
CA VAL A 16 17.49 -1.82 -11.81
C VAL A 16 17.33 -1.09 -13.15
N ASP A 17 17.99 -1.57 -14.21
CA ASP A 17 17.95 -0.90 -15.52
C ASP A 17 16.51 -0.84 -16.08
N GLU A 18 15.68 -1.84 -15.82
CA GLU A 18 14.30 -1.90 -16.31
C GLU A 18 13.32 -1.04 -15.50
N TYR A 19 13.41 -1.04 -14.17
CA TYR A 19 12.37 -0.48 -13.30
C TYR A 19 12.76 0.81 -12.59
N PHE A 20 14.03 1.25 -12.62
CA PHE A 20 14.50 2.38 -11.81
C PHE A 20 13.81 3.70 -12.18
N ILE A 21 13.71 4.02 -13.47
CA ILE A 21 13.13 5.31 -13.92
C ILE A 21 11.64 5.39 -13.56
N GLU A 22 10.90 4.30 -13.75
CA GLU A 22 9.48 4.25 -13.38
C GLU A 22 9.28 4.43 -11.87
N ASN A 23 10.03 3.70 -11.04
CA ASN A 23 9.91 3.80 -9.59
C ASN A 23 10.42 5.14 -9.05
N ARG A 24 11.39 5.78 -9.70
CA ARG A 24 11.79 7.17 -9.39
C ARG A 24 10.62 8.13 -9.57
N THR A 25 9.87 8.02 -10.66
CA THR A 25 8.69 8.87 -10.89
C THR A 25 7.61 8.61 -9.85
N ARG A 26 7.32 7.33 -9.54
CA ARG A 26 6.33 6.96 -8.50
C ARG A 26 6.70 7.54 -7.13
N LEU A 27 7.99 7.55 -6.76
CA LEU A 27 8.44 8.17 -5.52
C LEU A 27 8.17 9.68 -5.50
N LEU A 28 8.41 10.39 -6.62
CA LEU A 28 8.12 11.82 -6.73
C LEU A 28 6.62 12.13 -6.66
N ASP A 29 5.79 11.30 -7.27
CA ASP A 29 4.33 11.46 -7.23
C ASP A 29 3.78 11.25 -5.81
N ILE A 30 4.29 10.25 -5.10
CA ILE A 30 3.96 9.99 -3.69
C ILE A 30 4.40 11.16 -2.82
N ALA A 31 5.63 11.66 -2.99
CA ALA A 31 6.12 12.81 -2.23
C ALA A 31 5.25 14.05 -2.46
N ALA A 32 4.94 14.36 -3.73
CA ALA A 32 4.08 15.49 -4.07
C ALA A 32 2.65 15.33 -3.53
N PHE A 33 2.12 14.10 -3.42
CA PHE A 33 0.83 13.87 -2.77
C PHE A 33 0.91 14.22 -1.27
N LEU A 34 1.93 13.75 -0.56
CA LEU A 34 2.13 14.05 0.86
C LEU A 34 2.31 15.56 1.09
N ASP A 35 3.11 16.25 0.27
CA ASP A 35 3.30 17.70 0.36
C ASP A 35 1.97 18.47 0.22
N ARG A 36 1.06 17.99 -0.63
CA ARG A 36 -0.27 18.61 -0.79
C ARG A 36 -1.17 18.38 0.42
N LEU A 37 -1.11 17.19 1.03
CA LEU A 37 -1.83 16.91 2.28
C LEU A 37 -1.33 17.81 3.41
N ASP A 38 -0.01 17.93 3.57
CA ASP A 38 0.60 18.75 4.61
C ASP A 38 0.28 20.24 4.39
N ARG A 39 0.24 20.70 3.13
CA ARG A 39 -0.16 22.08 2.79
C ARG A 39 -1.64 22.37 3.01
N ALA A 40 -2.53 21.37 2.90
CA ALA A 40 -3.95 21.58 3.11
C ALA A 40 -4.24 22.02 4.56
N GLY A 41 -3.53 21.45 5.54
CA GLY A 41 -3.50 21.95 6.92
C GLY A 41 -4.84 21.92 7.67
N ASP A 42 -5.84 21.22 7.14
CA ASP A 42 -7.21 21.18 7.65
C ASP A 42 -7.44 20.08 8.71
N GLY A 43 -6.46 19.19 8.93
CA GLY A 43 -6.54 18.07 9.86
C GLY A 43 -7.42 16.90 9.38
N GLU A 44 -8.37 17.14 8.47
CA GLU A 44 -9.25 16.15 7.84
C GLU A 44 -8.44 15.11 7.03
N ALA A 45 -7.41 15.56 6.33
CA ALA A 45 -6.49 14.66 5.63
C ALA A 45 -5.79 13.66 6.58
N THR A 46 -5.56 14.04 7.84
CA THR A 46 -4.87 13.18 8.83
C THR A 46 -5.84 12.21 9.51
N SER A 47 -7.12 12.56 9.57
CA SER A 47 -8.17 11.69 10.11
C SER A 47 -8.68 10.67 9.09
N ASP A 48 -8.50 10.90 7.77
CA ASP A 48 -8.90 9.97 6.71
C ASP A 48 -8.16 8.62 6.82
N PHE A 49 -8.93 7.54 7.00
CA PHE A 49 -8.43 6.17 7.13
C PHE A 49 -7.58 5.72 5.93
N ARG A 50 -7.81 6.24 4.72
CA ARG A 50 -7.00 5.91 3.54
C ARG A 50 -5.60 6.50 3.67
N VAL A 51 -5.49 7.70 4.22
CA VAL A 51 -4.19 8.34 4.48
C VAL A 51 -3.45 7.61 5.60
N ARG A 52 -4.16 7.12 6.61
CA ARG A 52 -3.57 6.26 7.66
C ARG A 52 -3.01 4.96 7.08
N ALA A 53 -3.82 4.20 6.34
CA ALA A 53 -3.40 2.99 5.65
C ALA A 53 -2.21 3.25 4.70
N PHE A 54 -2.23 4.38 3.98
CA PHE A 54 -1.14 4.78 3.11
C PHE A 54 0.18 5.00 3.88
N ARG A 55 0.14 5.67 5.04
CA ARG A 55 1.32 5.88 5.88
C ARG A 55 1.85 4.57 6.46
N GLU A 56 0.99 3.64 6.83
CA GLU A 56 1.39 2.29 7.25
C GLU A 56 2.08 1.52 6.12
N ALA A 57 1.55 1.60 4.89
CA ALA A 57 2.18 0.99 3.72
C ALA A 57 3.58 1.57 3.44
N LEU A 58 3.80 2.88 3.64
CA LEU A 58 5.12 3.49 3.53
C LEU A 58 6.09 2.98 4.60
N ALA A 59 5.62 2.73 5.83
CA ALA A 59 6.45 2.13 6.87
C ALA A 59 6.91 0.72 6.48
N VAL A 60 6.01 -0.09 5.91
CA VAL A 60 6.32 -1.43 5.37
C VAL A 60 7.33 -1.38 4.22
N LEU A 61 7.32 -0.34 3.37
CA LEU A 61 8.34 -0.19 2.32
C LEU A 61 9.75 -0.03 2.92
N CYS A 62 9.86 0.66 4.05
CA CYS A 62 11.11 1.08 4.67
C CYS A 62 11.70 0.08 5.69
N ASP A 63 10.92 -0.88 6.19
CA ASP A 63 11.34 -1.74 7.31
C ASP A 63 12.43 -2.77 6.96
N GLY A 64 12.61 -3.09 5.68
CA GLY A 64 13.61 -4.06 5.22
C GLY A 64 13.05 -5.44 4.89
N ASP A 65 11.85 -5.77 5.37
CA ASP A 65 11.30 -7.12 5.39
C ASP A 65 10.61 -7.53 4.08
N PHE A 66 10.64 -8.83 3.78
CA PHE A 66 10.03 -9.43 2.59
C PHE A 66 8.90 -10.39 3.00
N PRO A 67 7.79 -10.52 2.24
CA PRO A 67 7.44 -9.79 1.01
C PRO A 67 6.66 -8.48 1.29
N ARG A 68 7.15 -7.35 0.76
CA ARG A 68 6.51 -6.03 0.94
C ARG A 68 5.15 -5.93 0.24
N VAL A 69 5.03 -6.50 -0.96
CA VAL A 69 3.81 -6.39 -1.77
C VAL A 69 2.62 -7.00 -1.08
N ASP A 70 2.76 -8.23 -0.57
CA ASP A 70 1.72 -8.93 0.18
C ASP A 70 1.31 -8.16 1.44
N ARG A 71 2.31 -7.75 2.24
CA ARG A 71 2.07 -6.99 3.48
C ARG A 71 1.33 -5.67 3.21
N ILE A 72 1.72 -4.93 2.18
CA ILE A 72 1.05 -3.69 1.76
C ILE A 72 -0.36 -3.98 1.23
N GLN A 73 -0.53 -5.02 0.43
CA GLN A 73 -1.84 -5.43 -0.08
C GLN A 73 -2.82 -5.70 1.06
N MET A 74 -2.36 -6.39 2.11
CA MET A 74 -3.20 -6.72 3.25
C MET A 74 -3.59 -5.50 4.09
N ILE A 75 -2.75 -4.47 4.15
CA ILE A 75 -3.11 -3.18 4.79
C ILE A 75 -4.33 -2.56 4.09
N PHE A 76 -4.40 -2.63 2.77
CA PHE A 76 -5.51 -2.03 2.00
C PHE A 76 -6.74 -2.93 1.88
N SER A 77 -6.62 -4.23 2.14
CA SER A 77 -7.68 -5.22 1.86
C SER A 77 -8.71 -5.29 3.00
N ASP A 78 -9.95 -5.57 2.63
CA ASP A 78 -11.00 -5.97 3.57
C ASP A 78 -10.73 -7.42 4.02
N PRO A 79 -10.51 -7.68 5.33
CA PRO A 79 -10.24 -9.02 5.83
C PRO A 79 -11.51 -9.87 6.00
N THR A 80 -12.71 -9.29 5.81
CA THR A 80 -13.97 -10.01 6.02
C THR A 80 -14.20 -11.06 4.94
N THR A 81 -14.61 -12.25 5.37
CA THR A 81 -14.91 -13.38 4.47
C THR A 81 -16.41 -13.62 4.34
N GLU A 82 -17.21 -13.02 5.22
CA GLU A 82 -18.66 -13.10 5.17
C GLU A 82 -19.21 -12.03 4.22
N PRO A 83 -20.04 -12.41 3.22
CA PRO A 83 -20.66 -11.45 2.35
C PRO A 83 -21.59 -10.51 3.12
N LEU A 84 -21.58 -9.23 2.77
CA LEU A 84 -22.55 -8.29 3.31
C LEU A 84 -23.98 -8.70 2.90
N PRO A 85 -24.98 -8.62 3.80
CA PRO A 85 -26.38 -8.94 3.50
C PRO A 85 -26.98 -8.11 2.35
N ALA A 86 -26.46 -6.89 2.17
CA ALA A 86 -26.76 -6.01 1.05
C ALA A 86 -25.53 -5.13 0.77
N LEU A 87 -25.39 -4.68 -0.48
CA LEU A 87 -24.38 -3.67 -0.83
C LEU A 87 -24.73 -2.37 -0.12
N ASP A 88 -23.84 -1.92 0.78
CA ASP A 88 -23.97 -0.67 1.50
C ASP A 88 -23.58 0.53 0.63
N GLN A 89 -22.61 0.36 -0.28
CA GLN A 89 -22.08 1.40 -1.17
C GLN A 89 -21.61 0.84 -2.52
N LYS A 90 -21.59 1.68 -3.56
CA LYS A 90 -21.23 1.29 -4.95
C LYS A 90 -19.76 1.51 -5.33
N SER A 91 -18.89 1.91 -4.39
CA SER A 91 -17.53 2.34 -4.75
C SER A 91 -16.47 1.75 -3.83
N ALA A 92 -15.45 1.14 -4.44
CA ALA A 92 -14.24 0.75 -3.75
C ALA A 92 -13.51 2.02 -3.26
N ARG A 93 -13.36 2.17 -1.93
CA ARG A 93 -12.72 3.35 -1.32
C ARG A 93 -11.19 3.32 -1.44
N GLY A 94 -10.62 2.20 -1.90
CA GLY A 94 -9.18 2.00 -2.09
C GLY A 94 -8.40 1.59 -0.84
N ALA A 95 -9.06 1.50 0.32
CA ALA A 95 -8.54 0.94 1.56
C ALA A 95 -9.70 0.38 2.40
N TYR A 96 -9.39 -0.43 3.41
CA TYR A 96 -10.33 -0.84 4.45
C TYR A 96 -10.18 0.03 5.69
N ASP A 97 -11.30 0.41 6.31
CA ASP A 97 -11.30 1.26 7.50
C ASP A 97 -11.16 0.43 8.78
N HIS A 98 -9.93 0.03 9.09
CA HIS A 98 -9.58 -0.74 10.30
C HIS A 98 -9.92 0.01 11.60
N TRP A 99 -10.16 1.32 11.53
CA TRP A 99 -10.45 2.17 12.69
C TRP A 99 -11.95 2.35 12.94
N GLN A 100 -12.80 1.96 11.98
CA GLN A 100 -14.23 1.78 12.20
C GLN A 100 -14.51 0.33 12.62
N GLY A 101 -13.95 -0.07 13.77
CA GLY A 101 -14.06 -1.42 14.33
C GLY A 101 -14.41 -1.47 15.82
N GLY A 102 -14.98 -0.39 16.36
CA GLY A 102 -15.55 -0.34 17.71
C GLY A 102 -17.06 -0.10 17.67
N LYS A 103 -17.82 -1.03 17.10
CA LYS A 103 -19.25 -1.21 17.36
C LYS A 103 -19.61 -2.68 17.28
#